data_AF-A0A956QFS9-F1
#
_entry.id   AF-A0A956QFS9-F1
#
_cell.length_a   1.000
_cell.length_b   1.000
_cell.length_c   1.000
_cell.angle_alpha   90.00
_cell.angle_beta   90.00
_cell.angle_gamma   90.00
#
_symmetry.space_group_name_H-M   'P 1'
#
loop_
_entity.id
_entity.type
_entity.pdbx_description
1 polymer ?
#
loop_
_entity_poly.entity_id
_entity_poly.type
_entity_poly.pdbx_seq_one_letter_code
_entity_poly.pdbx_strand_id
1 'polypeptide(L)'
;VLAEQIHSESRTALAIEMDLARALESADVVITATSSGGGIIQAKHLMPGAIVCDLAVPHDVCREVAKLRPDVLVIEGGVVQVPGNPRFNFDFGYPPGVALACMAETMVLTMENRFEDFSIGRGLDFDKVDEIERLAQRNGFRLAGFRAFDQPITTERIEEVRALREEQRRGLKVIG
;
A
#
# COMPACT_ATOMS: atom_id res chain seq x y z
N VAL A 1 4.67 5.60 22.37
CA VAL A 1 5.37 6.57 21.51
C VAL A 1 4.56 6.94 20.27
N LEU A 2 4.51 6.14 19.18
CA LEU A 2 3.76 6.52 17.95
C LEU A 2 2.26 6.72 18.19
N ALA A 3 1.65 5.77 18.90
CA ALA A 3 0.27 5.84 19.39
C ALA A 3 -0.07 7.16 20.10
N GLU A 4 0.80 7.59 21.01
CA GLU A 4 0.62 8.81 21.80
C GLU A 4 0.80 10.06 20.95
N GLN A 5 1.76 10.05 20.01
CA GLN A 5 1.97 11.13 19.04
C GLN A 5 0.72 11.34 18.18
N ILE A 6 0.21 10.27 17.54
CA ILE A 6 -1.01 10.32 16.71
C ILE A 6 -2.19 10.86 17.52
N HIS A 7 -2.39 10.37 18.74
CA HIS A 7 -3.48 10.84 19.58
C HIS A 7 -3.34 12.33 19.93
N SER A 8 -2.12 12.78 20.25
CA SER A 8 -1.85 14.18 20.60
C SER A 8 -2.08 15.14 19.43
N GLU A 9 -1.74 14.73 18.20
CA GLU A 9 -1.80 15.56 17.00
C GLU A 9 -3.20 15.56 16.36
N SER A 10 -3.87 14.41 16.34
CA SER A 10 -5.13 14.24 15.60
C SER A 10 -6.39 14.21 16.48
N ARG A 11 -6.25 14.01 17.80
CA ARG A 11 -7.35 13.71 18.74
C ARG A 11 -8.23 12.53 18.31
N THR A 12 -7.72 11.67 17.44
CA THR A 12 -8.42 10.48 16.96
C THR A 12 -8.45 9.43 18.07
N ALA A 13 -9.55 8.65 18.13
CA ALA A 13 -9.62 7.46 18.97
C ALA A 13 -8.58 6.44 18.49
N LEU A 14 -7.76 5.94 19.41
CA LEU A 14 -6.67 5.03 19.09
C LEU A 14 -6.86 3.71 19.85
N ALA A 15 -6.66 2.60 19.14
CA ALA A 15 -6.52 1.28 19.71
C ALA A 15 -5.19 0.66 19.25
N ILE A 16 -4.56 -0.11 20.13
CA ILE A 16 -3.40 -0.93 19.82
C ILE A 16 -3.86 -2.37 19.98
N GLU A 17 -3.68 -3.17 18.94
CA GLU A 17 -4.06 -4.58 18.93
C GLU A 17 -2.85 -5.42 18.51
N MET A 18 -2.69 -6.58 19.13
CA MET A 18 -1.61 -7.52 18.83
C MET A 18 -2.11 -8.77 18.10
N ASP A 19 -3.43 -9.01 18.12
CA ASP A 19 -4.07 -10.03 17.31
C ASP A 19 -4.53 -9.45 15.96
N LEU A 20 -3.93 -9.93 14.88
CA LEU A 20 -4.22 -9.44 13.53
C LEU A 20 -5.70 -9.60 13.15
N ALA A 21 -6.34 -10.71 13.54
CA ALA A 21 -7.73 -10.95 13.17
C ALA A 21 -8.64 -9.92 13.85
N ARG A 22 -8.46 -9.69 15.15
CA ARG A 22 -9.21 -8.67 15.91
C ARG A 22 -9.00 -7.27 15.37
N ALA A 23 -7.77 -6.93 14.97
CA ALA A 23 -7.46 -5.62 14.42
C ALA A 23 -8.22 -5.35 13.10
N LEU A 24 -8.41 -6.40 12.28
CA LEU A 24 -9.01 -6.30 10.96
C LEU A 24 -10.54 -6.45 10.95
N GLU A 25 -11.14 -7.02 12.01
CA GLU A 25 -12.59 -7.27 12.11
C GLU A 25 -13.47 -6.02 11.89
N SER A 26 -12.93 -4.83 12.17
CA SER A 26 -13.65 -3.55 12.04
C SER A 26 -12.97 -2.52 11.12
N ALA A 27 -11.97 -2.95 10.35
CA ALA A 27 -11.14 -2.05 9.54
C ALA A 27 -11.71 -1.84 8.12
N ASP A 28 -12.30 -0.68 7.85
CA ASP A 28 -12.71 -0.28 6.49
C ASP A 28 -11.52 -0.08 5.54
N VAL A 29 -10.40 0.41 6.09
CA VAL A 29 -9.15 0.69 5.37
C VAL A 29 -8.01 0.07 6.15
N VAL A 30 -7.17 -0.69 5.45
CA VAL A 30 -6.01 -1.39 5.99
C VAL A 30 -4.78 -0.90 5.23
N ILE A 31 -3.76 -0.44 5.94
CA ILE A 31 -2.44 -0.18 5.38
C ILE A 31 -1.48 -1.15 6.06
N THR A 32 -0.79 -1.97 5.26
CA THR A 32 0.13 -2.98 5.78
C THR A 32 1.53 -2.77 5.22
N ALA A 33 2.53 -2.88 6.10
CA ALA A 33 3.94 -2.64 5.81
C ALA A 33 4.81 -3.49 6.74
N THR A 34 4.50 -4.79 6.83
CA THR A 34 5.20 -5.66 7.77
C THR A 34 6.49 -6.22 7.17
N SER A 35 7.35 -6.75 8.04
CA SER A 35 8.51 -7.56 7.66
C SER A 35 8.22 -9.06 7.80
N SER A 36 6.97 -9.48 7.60
CA SER A 36 6.56 -10.88 7.70
C SER A 36 7.10 -11.71 6.53
N GLY A 37 6.92 -13.03 6.58
CA GLY A 37 7.17 -13.91 5.42
C GLY A 37 6.10 -13.80 4.31
N GLY A 38 5.15 -12.88 4.46
CA GLY A 38 3.97 -12.72 3.59
C GLY A 38 2.78 -13.60 3.98
N GLY A 39 1.63 -13.34 3.36
CA GLY A 39 0.43 -14.17 3.46
C GLY A 39 -0.20 -14.26 4.86
N ILE A 40 -0.07 -13.21 5.67
CA ILE A 40 -0.64 -13.14 7.02
C ILE A 40 -2.12 -12.67 7.00
N ILE A 41 -2.54 -11.91 5.98
CA ILE A 41 -3.91 -11.43 5.81
C ILE A 41 -4.68 -12.36 4.88
N GLN A 42 -5.64 -13.11 5.44
CA GLN A 42 -6.51 -14.04 4.72
C GLN A 42 -7.90 -13.44 4.48
N ALA A 43 -8.65 -14.02 3.54
CA ALA A 43 -10.00 -13.57 3.16
C ALA A 43 -10.98 -13.44 4.34
N LYS A 44 -10.84 -14.29 5.35
CA LYS A 44 -11.69 -14.31 6.55
C LYS A 44 -11.42 -13.16 7.52
N HIS A 45 -10.26 -12.52 7.44
CA HIS A 45 -9.89 -11.43 8.36
C HIS A 45 -10.50 -10.09 7.93
N LEU A 46 -10.80 -9.92 6.65
CA LEU A 46 -11.21 -8.64 6.08
C LEU A 46 -12.71 -8.45 6.20
N MET A 47 -13.17 -7.24 6.51
CA MET A 47 -14.60 -6.95 6.47
C MET A 47 -15.11 -6.79 5.04
N PRO A 48 -16.43 -6.93 4.80
CA PRO A 48 -17.05 -6.62 3.52
C PRO A 48 -16.78 -5.18 3.05
N GLY A 49 -16.34 -5.00 1.80
CA GLY A 49 -16.03 -3.68 1.25
C GLY A 49 -14.70 -3.04 1.68
N ALA A 50 -13.83 -3.79 2.37
CA ALA A 50 -12.55 -3.27 2.86
C ALA A 50 -11.61 -2.86 1.71
N ILE A 51 -10.80 -1.82 1.95
CA ILE A 51 -9.72 -1.38 1.07
C ILE A 51 -8.38 -1.69 1.75
N VAL A 52 -7.49 -2.40 1.07
CA VAL A 52 -6.18 -2.79 1.61
C VAL A 52 -5.08 -2.22 0.73
N CYS A 53 -4.19 -1.42 1.31
CA CYS A 53 -2.94 -0.97 0.70
C CYS A 53 -1.80 -1.83 1.26
N ASP A 54 -1.27 -2.74 0.44
CA ASP A 54 -0.19 -3.67 0.78
C ASP A 54 1.16 -3.13 0.30
N LEU A 55 1.98 -2.65 1.23
CA LEU A 55 3.32 -2.10 0.99
C LEU A 55 4.42 -3.16 1.18
N ALA A 56 4.09 -4.34 1.70
CA ALA A 56 5.08 -5.35 2.05
C ALA A 56 5.52 -6.15 0.83
N VAL A 57 6.80 -6.56 0.84
CA VAL A 57 7.39 -7.49 -0.12
C VAL A 57 8.25 -8.49 0.65
N PRO A 58 7.86 -9.78 0.76
CA PRO A 58 6.67 -10.42 0.19
C PRO A 58 5.34 -9.83 0.70
N HIS A 59 4.28 -9.90 -0.13
CA HIS A 59 2.96 -9.33 0.18
C HIS A 59 2.32 -9.95 1.42
N ASP A 60 1.77 -9.09 2.28
CA ASP A 60 1.05 -9.50 3.49
C ASP A 60 -0.31 -10.12 3.16
N VAL A 61 -0.95 -9.70 2.06
CA VAL A 61 -2.26 -10.19 1.63
C VAL A 61 -2.15 -11.47 0.81
N CYS A 62 -2.83 -12.53 1.24
CA CYS A 62 -2.90 -13.78 0.48
C CYS A 62 -3.55 -13.57 -0.89
N ARG A 63 -2.96 -14.17 -1.94
CA ARG A 63 -3.50 -14.13 -3.32
C ARG A 63 -4.93 -14.66 -3.46
N GLU A 64 -5.35 -15.54 -2.55
CA GLU A 64 -6.72 -16.07 -2.52
C GLU A 64 -7.77 -15.01 -2.18
N VAL A 65 -7.40 -13.90 -1.54
CA VAL A 65 -8.30 -12.77 -1.25
C VAL A 65 -8.93 -12.25 -2.55
N ALA A 66 -8.16 -12.13 -3.63
CA ALA A 66 -8.65 -11.71 -4.94
C ALA A 66 -9.82 -12.56 -5.47
N LYS A 67 -9.83 -13.86 -5.14
CA LYS A 67 -10.83 -14.83 -5.62
C LYS A 67 -12.00 -14.93 -4.66
N LEU A 68 -11.72 -14.98 -3.36
CA LEU A 68 -12.72 -15.24 -2.33
C LEU A 68 -13.48 -13.97 -1.92
N ARG A 69 -12.90 -12.80 -2.13
CA ARG A 69 -13.42 -11.50 -1.70
C ARG A 69 -13.45 -10.52 -2.87
N PRO A 70 -14.34 -10.74 -3.86
CA PRO A 70 -14.48 -9.82 -4.98
C PRO A 70 -14.97 -8.42 -4.54
N ASP A 71 -15.48 -8.30 -3.32
CA ASP A 71 -15.93 -7.08 -2.65
C ASP A 71 -14.81 -6.34 -1.89
N VAL A 72 -13.58 -6.84 -1.91
CA VAL A 72 -12.41 -6.19 -1.30
C VAL A 72 -11.52 -5.61 -2.41
N LEU A 73 -11.07 -4.37 -2.21
CA LEU A 73 -10.07 -3.73 -3.07
C LEU A 73 -8.70 -3.84 -2.42
N VAL A 74 -7.83 -4.67 -2.99
CA VAL A 74 -6.41 -4.72 -2.62
C VAL A 74 -5.64 -3.85 -3.62
N ILE A 75 -4.68 -3.05 -3.13
CA ILE A 75 -3.79 -2.20 -3.90
C ILE A 75 -2.37 -2.45 -3.39
N GLU A 76 -1.47 -2.83 -4.28
CA GLU A 76 -0.03 -2.85 -4.02
C GLU A 76 0.48 -1.41 -3.99
N GLY A 77 1.04 -1.00 -2.86
CA GLY A 77 1.61 0.32 -2.69
C GLY A 77 3.12 0.33 -2.91
N GLY A 78 3.70 1.54 -2.96
CA GLY A 78 5.16 1.69 -3.04
C GLY A 78 5.75 1.32 -4.41
N VAL A 79 4.99 1.52 -5.48
CA VAL A 79 5.42 1.19 -6.85
C VAL A 79 5.55 2.49 -7.69
N VAL A 80 6.67 2.63 -8.39
CA VAL A 80 7.09 3.87 -9.06
C VAL A 80 7.44 3.59 -10.52
N GLN A 81 6.94 4.43 -11.43
CA GLN A 81 7.39 4.49 -12.82
C GLN A 81 8.70 5.29 -12.89
N VAL A 82 9.76 4.61 -13.31
CA VAL A 82 11.10 5.20 -13.51
C VAL A 82 11.14 5.92 -14.86
N PRO A 83 11.74 7.12 -14.94
CA PRO A 83 11.84 7.90 -16.17
C PRO A 83 12.69 7.20 -17.24
N GLY A 84 12.40 7.49 -18.51
CA GLY A 84 13.12 6.92 -19.65
C GLY A 84 12.68 5.50 -19.98
N ASN A 85 13.66 4.62 -20.28
CA ASN A 85 13.42 3.21 -20.59
C ASN A 85 14.53 2.35 -19.96
N PRO A 86 14.57 2.25 -18.62
CA PRO A 86 15.63 1.55 -17.92
C PRO A 86 15.59 0.05 -18.23
N ARG A 87 16.78 -0.55 -18.38
CA ARG A 87 16.95 -2.00 -18.45
C ARG A 87 17.48 -2.48 -17.11
N PHE A 88 16.59 -2.97 -16.25
CA PHE A 88 16.98 -3.45 -14.92
C PHE A 88 17.77 -4.76 -14.95
N ASN A 89 17.65 -5.54 -16.03
CA ASN A 89 18.30 -6.85 -16.21
C ASN A 89 18.03 -7.85 -15.05
N PHE A 90 16.94 -7.61 -14.31
CA PHE A 90 16.47 -8.43 -13.20
C PHE A 90 14.95 -8.35 -13.15
N ASP A 91 14.30 -9.46 -12.84
CA ASP A 91 12.85 -9.53 -12.66
C ASP A 91 12.51 -9.56 -11.17
N PHE A 92 11.88 -8.48 -10.71
CA PHE A 92 11.40 -8.31 -9.35
C PHE A 92 9.85 -8.28 -9.27
N GLY A 93 9.17 -8.84 -10.28
CA GLY A 93 7.71 -9.02 -10.29
C GLY A 93 6.89 -7.84 -10.83
N TYR A 94 7.54 -6.82 -11.42
CA TYR A 94 6.85 -5.64 -11.96
C TYR A 94 7.13 -5.44 -13.46
N PRO A 95 6.22 -4.78 -14.20
CA PRO A 95 6.43 -4.48 -15.62
C PRO A 95 7.70 -3.67 -15.89
N PRO A 96 8.25 -3.71 -17.14
CA PRO A 96 9.40 -2.90 -17.50
C PRO A 96 9.22 -1.41 -17.19
N GLY A 97 10.27 -0.78 -16.65
CA GLY A 97 10.26 0.63 -16.25
C GLY A 97 9.59 0.90 -14.89
N VAL A 98 9.02 -0.11 -14.24
CA VAL A 98 8.43 0.02 -12.91
C VAL A 98 9.40 -0.51 -11.86
N ALA A 99 9.50 0.14 -10.71
CA ALA A 99 10.36 -0.25 -9.59
C ALA A 99 9.66 -0.02 -8.24
N LEU A 100 10.15 -0.67 -7.19
CA LEU A 100 9.75 -0.37 -5.81
C LEU A 100 10.27 1.01 -5.38
N ALA A 101 9.52 1.68 -4.50
CA ALA A 101 9.83 3.02 -4.02
C ALA A 101 11.21 3.11 -3.35
N CYS A 102 11.63 2.08 -2.61
CA CYS A 102 12.97 2.03 -2.01
C CYS A 102 14.09 1.99 -3.06
N MET A 103 13.88 1.28 -4.19
CA MET A 103 14.81 1.31 -5.32
C MET A 103 14.78 2.67 -6.02
N ALA A 104 13.59 3.27 -6.18
CA ALA A 104 13.44 4.59 -6.77
C ALA A 104 14.14 5.67 -5.95
N GLU A 105 14.08 5.64 -4.61
CA GLU A 105 14.82 6.56 -3.73
C GLU A 105 16.32 6.52 -4.04
N THR A 106 16.89 5.32 -4.16
CA THR A 106 18.32 5.14 -4.48
C THR A 106 18.66 5.76 -5.85
N MET A 107 17.80 5.55 -6.86
CA MET A 107 17.99 6.11 -8.19
C MET A 107 17.91 7.65 -8.18
N VAL A 108 16.91 8.20 -7.49
CA VAL A 108 16.71 9.65 -7.35
C VAL A 108 17.91 10.30 -6.68
N LEU A 109 18.36 9.76 -5.54
CA LEU A 109 19.54 10.27 -4.84
C LEU A 109 20.80 10.22 -5.71
N THR A 110 20.98 9.14 -6.46
CA THR A 110 22.10 9.01 -7.41
C THR A 110 22.05 10.07 -8.50
N MET A 111 20.88 10.33 -9.10
CA MET A 111 20.70 11.37 -10.10
C MET A 111 20.96 12.78 -9.55
N GLU A 112 20.72 12.97 -8.25
CA GLU A 112 20.98 14.20 -7.51
C GLU A 112 22.43 14.30 -6.98
N ASN A 113 23.28 13.31 -7.27
CA ASN A 113 24.64 13.18 -6.73
C ASN A 113 24.70 13.21 -5.19
N ARG A 114 23.67 12.68 -4.54
CA ARG A 114 23.57 12.55 -3.08
C ARG A 114 23.88 11.11 -2.67
N PHE A 115 25.07 10.92 -2.10
CA PHE A 115 25.54 9.61 -1.64
C PHE A 115 25.57 9.58 -0.12
N GLU A 116 24.40 9.47 0.48
CA GLU A 116 24.20 9.52 1.93
C GLU A 116 23.16 8.48 2.36
N ASP A 117 23.16 8.15 3.65
CA ASP A 117 22.15 7.30 4.27
C ASP A 117 20.86 8.12 4.51
N PHE A 118 20.15 8.42 3.41
CA PHE A 118 19.03 9.37 3.43
C PHE A 118 17.89 8.91 4.35
N SER A 119 17.43 7.67 4.17
CA SER A 119 16.40 7.02 4.98
C SER A 119 17.02 5.86 5.79
N ILE A 120 17.38 6.11 7.06
CA ILE A 120 17.99 5.11 7.95
C ILE A 120 17.35 5.07 9.34
N GLY A 121 17.20 3.85 9.86
CA GLY A 121 16.65 3.62 11.20
C GLY A 121 15.12 3.57 11.23
N ARG A 122 14.55 3.79 12.41
CA ARG A 122 13.09 3.71 12.65
C ARG A 122 12.38 5.07 12.68
N GLY A 123 13.14 6.16 12.63
CA GLY A 123 12.59 7.51 12.62
C GLY A 123 12.26 7.91 11.19
N LEU A 124 10.99 8.21 10.92
CA LEU A 124 10.58 8.88 9.68
C LEU A 124 10.63 10.39 9.93
N ASP A 125 11.28 11.09 9.02
CA ASP A 125 11.32 12.55 8.99
C ASP A 125 10.43 13.01 7.83
N PHE A 126 9.32 13.68 8.14
CA PHE A 126 8.36 14.13 7.14
C PHE A 126 8.98 15.12 6.15
N ASP A 127 9.93 15.95 6.58
CA ASP A 127 10.62 16.88 5.68
C ASP A 127 11.45 16.12 4.64
N LYS A 128 12.04 14.99 5.01
CA LYS A 128 12.75 14.10 4.08
C LYS A 128 11.81 13.40 3.10
N VAL A 129 10.60 13.05 3.55
CA VAL A 129 9.57 12.45 2.68
C VAL A 129 9.16 13.45 1.59
N ASP A 130 8.86 14.70 1.98
CA ASP A 130 8.51 15.76 1.03
C ASP A 130 9.70 16.09 0.10
N GLU A 131 10.92 16.07 0.65
CA GLU A 131 12.13 16.31 -0.13
C GLU A 131 12.33 15.24 -1.21
N ILE A 132 12.28 13.96 -0.85
CA ILE A 132 12.50 12.88 -1.82
C ILE A 132 11.38 12.84 -2.87
N GLU A 133 10.14 13.14 -2.50
CA GLU A 133 9.03 13.28 -3.46
C GLU A 133 9.34 14.38 -4.49
N ARG A 134 9.74 15.57 -4.04
CA ARG A 134 10.08 16.69 -4.93
C ARG A 134 11.24 16.35 -5.86
N LEU A 135 12.27 15.69 -5.35
CA LEU A 135 13.41 15.24 -6.16
C LEU A 135 12.98 14.19 -7.18
N ALA A 136 12.15 13.23 -6.78
CA ALA A 136 11.61 12.21 -7.67
C ALA A 136 10.80 12.84 -8.83
N GLN A 137 9.88 13.75 -8.50
CA GLN A 137 9.09 14.49 -9.50
C GLN A 137 9.99 15.29 -10.45
N ARG A 138 11.00 16.00 -9.93
CA ARG A 138 11.96 16.77 -10.73
C ARG A 138 12.74 15.90 -11.72
N ASN A 139 13.09 14.68 -11.32
CA ASN A 139 13.79 13.73 -12.17
C ASN A 139 12.85 12.94 -13.10
N GLY A 140 11.53 13.19 -13.05
CA GLY A 140 10.55 12.58 -13.94
C GLY A 140 10.02 11.22 -13.47
N PHE A 141 10.30 10.81 -12.23
CA PHE A 141 9.64 9.67 -11.60
C PHE A 141 8.17 9.99 -11.35
N ARG A 142 7.31 8.98 -11.46
CA ARG A 142 5.87 9.11 -11.24
C ARG A 142 5.37 7.93 -10.45
N LEU A 143 4.27 8.12 -9.71
CA LEU A 143 3.54 6.97 -9.16
C LEU A 143 3.15 6.04 -10.30
N ALA A 144 3.40 4.74 -10.12
CA ALA A 144 2.86 3.76 -11.04
C ALA A 144 1.33 3.69 -10.89
N GLY A 145 0.64 3.24 -11.93
CA GLY A 145 -0.80 2.95 -11.83
C GLY A 145 -1.06 1.88 -10.78
N PHE A 146 -2.27 1.85 -10.22
CA PHE A 146 -2.65 0.86 -9.21
C PHE A 146 -2.53 -0.57 -9.73
N ARG A 147 -2.07 -1.48 -8.87
CA ARG A 147 -1.88 -2.89 -9.18
C ARG A 147 -2.31 -3.76 -8.01
N ALA A 148 -2.67 -5.00 -8.29
CA ALA A 148 -2.85 -6.05 -7.32
C ALA A 148 -2.69 -7.43 -7.97
N PHE A 149 -1.98 -8.31 -7.31
CA PHE A 149 -1.77 -9.70 -7.70
C PHE A 149 -1.29 -9.83 -9.15
N ASP A 150 -0.23 -9.09 -9.48
CA ASP A 150 0.42 -9.07 -10.79
C ASP A 150 -0.41 -8.40 -11.92
N GLN A 151 -1.56 -7.80 -11.59
CA GLN A 151 -2.47 -7.19 -12.56
C GLN A 151 -2.67 -5.70 -12.29
N PRO A 152 -2.84 -4.86 -13.33
CA PRO A 152 -3.30 -3.49 -13.14
C PRO A 152 -4.73 -3.48 -12.60
N ILE A 153 -5.03 -2.53 -11.71
CA ILE A 153 -6.39 -2.26 -11.26
C ILE A 153 -7.02 -1.27 -12.24
N THR A 154 -8.12 -1.67 -12.85
CA THR A 154 -8.86 -0.82 -13.79
C THR A 154 -9.95 -0.01 -13.07
N THR A 155 -10.43 1.04 -13.71
CA THR A 155 -11.55 1.85 -13.19
C THR A 155 -12.80 1.00 -13.02
N GLU A 156 -13.07 0.09 -13.97
CA GLU A 156 -14.20 -0.84 -13.92
C GLU A 156 -14.11 -1.73 -12.68
N ARG A 157 -12.92 -2.22 -12.35
CA ARG A 157 -12.71 -3.02 -11.13
C ARG A 157 -13.00 -2.22 -9.86
N ILE A 158 -12.62 -0.94 -9.82
CA ILE A 158 -12.92 -0.05 -8.68
C ILE A 158 -14.43 0.16 -8.56
N GLU A 159 -15.11 0.38 -9.68
CA GLU A 159 -16.57 0.55 -9.73
C GLU A 159 -17.32 -0.71 -9.31
N GLU A 160 -16.88 -1.90 -9.74
CA GLU A 160 -17.43 -3.19 -9.30
C GLU A 160 -17.35 -3.35 -7.78
N VAL A 161 -16.17 -3.13 -7.19
CA VAL A 161 -15.98 -3.23 -5.74
C VAL A 161 -16.88 -2.22 -5.01
N ARG A 162 -16.99 -1.00 -5.55
CA ARG A 162 -17.85 0.04 -5.00
C ARG A 162 -19.32 -0.38 -5.01
N ALA A 163 -19.82 -0.95 -6.11
CA ALA A 163 -21.18 -1.44 -6.21
C ALA A 163 -21.47 -2.57 -5.19
N LEU A 164 -20.57 -3.55 -5.08
CA LEU A 164 -20.67 -4.64 -4.11
C LEU A 164 -20.72 -4.11 -2.66
N ARG A 165 -19.89 -3.12 -2.34
CA ARG A 165 -19.90 -2.46 -1.02
C ARG A 165 -21.24 -1.75 -0.74
N GLU A 166 -21.82 -1.10 -1.74
CA GLU A 166 -23.12 -0.42 -1.59
C GLU A 166 -24.27 -1.41 -1.37
N GLU A 167 -24.29 -2.53 -2.11
CA GLU A 167 -25.29 -3.59 -1.95
C GLU A 167 -25.24 -4.21 -0.55
N GLN A 168 -24.06 -4.51 -0.04
CA GLN A 168 -23.88 -5.05 1.31
C GLN A 168 -24.35 -4.06 2.39
N ARG A 169 -24.04 -2.77 2.24
CA ARG A 169 -24.52 -1.71 3.17
C ARG A 169 -26.04 -1.58 3.15
N ARG A 170 -26.69 -1.79 1.99
CA ARG A 170 -28.16 -1.82 1.91
C ARG A 170 -28.72 -3.06 2.60
N GLY A 171 -28.14 -4.24 2.36
CA GLY A 171 -28.53 -5.48 3.02
C GLY A 171 -28.51 -5.35 4.55
N LEU A 172 -27.41 -4.83 5.11
CA LEU A 172 -27.25 -4.59 6.56
C LEU A 172 -28.29 -3.64 7.17
N LYS A 173 -28.78 -2.64 6.40
CA LYS A 173 -29.80 -1.69 6.87
C LYS A 173 -31.22 -2.25 6.88
N VAL A 174 -31.50 -3.33 6.16
CA VAL A 174 -32.84 -3.94 6.08
C VAL A 174 -33.07 -4.94 7.21
N ILE A 175 -32.00 -5.41 7.85
CA ILE A 175 -32.02 -6.40 8.96
C ILE A 175 -31.82 -5.77 10.35
N GLY A 176 -31.65 -4.44 10.43
CA GLY A 176 -31.39 -3.69 11.67
C GLY A 176 -32.55 -2.81 12.10
#